data_AF-A0A076H0C2-F1
#
_entry.id   AF-A0A076H0C2-F1
#
_cell.length_a   1.000
_cell.length_b   1.000
_cell.length_c   1.000
_cell.angle_alpha   90.00
_cell.angle_beta   90.00
_cell.angle_gamma   90.00
#
_symmetry.space_group_name_H-M   'P 1'
#
loop_
_entity.id
_entity.type
_entity.pdbx_description
1 polymer ?
#
loop_
_entity_poly.entity_id
_entity_poly.type
_entity_poly.pdbx_seq_one_letter_code
_entity_poly.pdbx_strand_id
1 'polypeptide(L)'
;MQGDAIHLASIAVVLLHRRQMLQLLLGTGLGAAAMPALAKPQAPLRIGLISDLNSGYGSTSYIPAVHQGLHQLIALQPNLVVCAGDMVAGQKHGLTRQQLDAMWSSFEATVLHPLRIAGIPLLPTIGNHDGSPGFKADRDAVRRFWMPIRSQIGLDFIDASQFPFHYTVSQQGLFWLIWDASSAHIPDNQLIWAKHQLASSASTRAAARFVVGHLPLVGVGQNKDRAGEILNQEHVLQNLMETANVNAYISGHHHAWFSGRRGQLDLIQLGALGSGPRRLLQGGSAPQQTFTLLEINGPGNRITETTYSVATGRPLPWSSLPSTLKTRRGRLLRNRSQRPLNG
;
A
#
# COMPACT_ATOMS: atom_id res chain seq x y z
N MET A 1 48.54 71.86 -20.48
CA MET A 1 49.66 70.94 -20.15
C MET A 1 49.08 69.55 -20.32
N GLN A 2 49.39 68.86 -21.43
CA GLN A 2 50.60 68.04 -21.63
C GLN A 2 50.64 66.87 -20.62
N GLY A 3 50.60 65.61 -21.06
CA GLY A 3 50.37 65.11 -22.42
C GLY A 3 50.72 63.62 -22.56
N ASP A 4 50.18 62.98 -23.60
CA ASP A 4 50.64 61.76 -24.29
C ASP A 4 50.85 60.45 -23.47
N ALA A 5 50.72 59.25 -24.03
CA ALA A 5 50.00 58.70 -25.19
C ALA A 5 50.12 57.14 -25.13
N ILE A 6 49.68 56.41 -26.17
CA ILE A 6 50.18 55.05 -26.55
C ILE A 6 49.83 53.91 -25.55
N HIS A 7 49.25 52.75 -25.90
CA HIS A 7 48.75 52.12 -27.15
C HIS A 7 47.85 50.91 -26.75
N LEU A 8 47.12 50.15 -27.58
CA LEU A 8 47.00 50.05 -29.06
C LEU A 8 45.55 49.59 -29.46
N ALA A 9 45.44 48.86 -30.57
CA ALA A 9 44.27 48.24 -31.20
C ALA A 9 43.68 47.02 -30.43
N SER A 10 42.39 46.66 -30.49
CA SER A 10 41.40 46.57 -31.61
C SER A 10 41.63 45.36 -32.55
N ILE A 11 40.62 44.55 -32.90
CA ILE A 11 39.73 44.60 -34.10
C ILE A 11 38.86 43.30 -34.05
N ALA A 12 37.59 43.14 -34.51
CA ALA A 12 36.46 44.00 -34.94
C ALA A 12 35.14 43.17 -34.81
N VAL A 13 33.90 43.70 -34.73
CA VAL A 13 32.95 44.15 -35.80
C VAL A 13 32.84 43.13 -36.97
N VAL A 14 31.68 42.59 -37.38
CA VAL A 14 30.54 43.23 -38.13
C VAL A 14 29.25 42.37 -38.10
N LEU A 15 28.06 42.99 -38.06
CA LEU A 15 26.76 42.36 -38.40
C LEU A 15 26.48 42.49 -39.91
N LEU A 16 25.76 41.55 -40.54
CA LEU A 16 24.74 41.88 -41.56
C LEU A 16 23.76 40.74 -41.90
N HIS A 17 22.82 41.02 -42.82
CA HIS A 17 21.52 40.37 -42.97
C HIS A 17 21.37 39.47 -44.21
N ARG A 18 20.35 38.59 -44.14
CA ARG A 18 19.56 37.99 -45.24
C ARG A 18 20.30 37.23 -46.36
N ARG A 19 19.86 35.99 -46.57
CA ARG A 19 19.16 35.60 -47.82
C ARG A 19 18.29 34.36 -47.60
N GLN A 20 17.10 34.35 -48.20
CA GLN A 20 16.30 33.14 -48.34
C GLN A 20 16.82 32.35 -49.55
N MET A 21 16.90 31.03 -49.45
CA MET A 21 16.94 30.15 -50.61
C MET A 21 15.96 29.00 -50.41
N LEU A 22 14.90 29.00 -51.21
CA LEU A 22 13.95 27.91 -51.31
C LEU A 22 14.51 26.90 -52.32
N GLN A 23 15.17 25.84 -51.86
CA GLN A 23 15.59 24.74 -52.73
C GLN A 23 14.47 23.70 -52.84
N LEU A 24 13.76 23.74 -53.97
CA LEU A 24 12.77 22.73 -54.34
C LEU A 24 13.47 21.48 -54.89
N LEU A 25 13.75 20.51 -54.02
CA LEU A 25 14.30 19.21 -54.41
C LEU A 25 13.18 18.21 -54.71
N LEU A 26 12.80 18.11 -55.99
CA LEU A 26 12.06 16.98 -56.54
C LEU A 26 12.98 15.76 -56.59
N GLY A 27 13.07 15.03 -55.47
CA GLY A 27 13.82 13.79 -55.35
C GLY A 27 12.90 12.60 -55.07
N THR A 28 12.92 11.59 -55.94
CA THR A 28 12.20 10.32 -55.75
C THR A 28 12.89 9.47 -54.68
N GLY A 29 12.60 9.76 -53.40
CA GLY A 29 13.03 8.96 -52.25
C GLY A 29 11.92 8.03 -51.76
N LEU A 30 12.27 6.79 -51.41
CA LEU A 30 11.31 5.88 -50.77
C LEU A 30 10.81 6.49 -49.46
N GLY A 31 9.52 6.33 -49.18
CA GLY A 31 8.94 6.77 -47.92
C GLY A 31 9.60 6.04 -46.75
N ALA A 32 10.47 6.73 -46.03
CA ALA A 32 11.05 6.23 -44.79
C ALA A 32 9.93 6.11 -43.75
N ALA A 33 9.34 4.92 -43.66
CA ALA A 33 8.33 4.60 -42.65
C ALA A 33 8.96 4.82 -41.28
N ALA A 34 8.57 5.91 -40.62
CA ALA A 34 9.03 6.23 -39.28
C ALA A 34 8.61 5.08 -38.35
N MET A 35 9.56 4.21 -38.01
CA MET A 35 9.27 3.07 -37.15
C MET A 35 8.69 3.61 -35.84
N PRO A 36 7.53 3.11 -35.37
CA PRO A 36 6.94 3.60 -34.14
C PRO A 36 7.95 3.41 -33.02
N ALA A 37 8.41 4.51 -32.44
CA ALA A 37 9.44 4.49 -31.42
C ALA A 37 8.96 3.59 -30.28
N LEU A 38 9.68 2.49 -30.02
CA LEU A 38 9.30 1.53 -28.98
C LEU A 38 9.11 2.30 -27.67
N ALA A 39 7.88 2.31 -27.16
CA ALA A 39 7.56 2.97 -25.91
C ALA A 39 8.50 2.42 -24.83
N LYS A 40 9.26 3.31 -24.17
CA LYS A 40 10.17 2.90 -23.10
C LYS A 40 9.37 2.08 -22.08
N PRO A 41 9.83 0.88 -21.66
CA PRO A 41 9.13 0.09 -20.67
C PRO A 41 8.83 0.94 -19.44
N GLN A 42 7.55 1.07 -19.11
CA GLN A 42 7.13 1.83 -17.93
C GLN A 42 7.73 1.15 -16.69
N ALA A 43 8.33 1.94 -15.80
CA ALA A 43 8.83 1.44 -14.53
C ALA A 43 7.65 0.90 -13.69
N PRO A 44 7.81 -0.24 -13.00
CA PRO A 44 6.72 -0.81 -12.22
C PRO A 44 6.26 0.15 -11.12
N LEU A 45 4.95 0.26 -10.97
CA LEU A 45 4.30 0.91 -9.85
C LEU A 45 4.59 0.11 -8.57
N ARG A 46 5.25 0.72 -7.60
CA ARG A 46 5.66 0.09 -6.35
C ARG A 46 4.70 0.43 -5.22
N ILE A 47 4.09 -0.58 -4.62
CA ILE A 47 3.24 -0.45 -3.43
C ILE A 47 3.92 -1.15 -2.25
N GLY A 48 4.25 -0.40 -1.21
CA GLY A 48 4.69 -0.96 0.06
C GLY A 48 3.50 -1.40 0.91
N LEU A 49 3.54 -2.59 1.49
CA LEU A 49 2.52 -3.10 2.39
C LEU A 49 3.13 -3.35 3.78
N ILE A 50 2.52 -2.75 4.80
CA ILE A 50 2.89 -2.89 6.22
C ILE A 50 1.65 -3.15 7.08
N SER A 51 1.82 -3.76 8.25
CA SER A 51 0.73 -4.09 9.17
C SER A 51 1.26 -4.38 10.56
N ASP A 52 0.36 -4.31 11.56
CA ASP A 52 0.62 -4.72 12.94
C ASP A 52 1.92 -4.07 13.46
N LEU A 53 1.97 -2.74 13.34
CA LEU A 53 3.13 -1.90 13.68
C LEU A 53 3.31 -1.76 15.19
N ASN A 54 2.22 -1.94 15.93
CA ASN A 54 2.10 -1.59 17.33
C ASN A 54 2.96 -2.46 18.28
N SER A 55 2.87 -2.11 19.56
CA SER A 55 3.58 -2.77 20.66
C SER A 55 2.61 -3.07 21.81
N GLY A 56 3.09 -3.18 23.05
CA GLY A 56 2.23 -3.44 24.22
C GLY A 56 1.11 -2.39 24.40
N TYR A 57 -0.04 -2.80 24.94
CA TYR A 57 -1.21 -1.94 25.15
C TYR A 57 -0.91 -0.61 25.87
N GLY A 58 -1.18 0.50 25.19
CA GLY A 58 -0.88 1.86 25.65
C GLY A 58 0.53 2.37 25.31
N SER A 59 1.32 1.63 24.53
CA SER A 59 2.69 2.03 24.17
C SER A 59 2.72 3.28 23.28
N THR A 60 3.39 4.31 23.76
CA THR A 60 3.74 5.53 23.01
C THR A 60 5.11 5.41 22.31
N SER A 61 5.65 4.20 22.15
CA SER A 61 6.88 3.91 21.43
C SER A 61 6.81 2.63 20.61
N TYR A 62 7.66 2.57 19.58
CA TYR A 62 7.81 1.43 18.67
C TYR A 62 9.12 0.68 18.92
N ILE A 63 9.18 -0.58 18.51
CA ILE A 63 10.42 -1.37 18.57
C ILE A 63 11.37 -0.97 17.44
N PRO A 64 12.71 -1.11 17.59
CA PRO A 64 13.68 -0.74 16.56
C PRO A 64 13.43 -1.35 15.18
N ALA A 65 12.84 -2.55 15.12
CA ALA A 65 12.45 -3.22 13.88
C ALA A 65 11.46 -2.41 13.03
N VAL A 66 10.58 -1.60 13.64
CA VAL A 66 9.63 -0.76 12.88
C VAL A 66 10.38 0.35 12.13
N HIS A 67 11.29 1.04 12.81
CA HIS A 67 12.15 2.06 12.19
C HIS A 67 13.04 1.45 11.10
N GLN A 68 13.65 0.29 11.39
CA GLN A 68 14.51 -0.44 10.45
C GLN A 68 13.75 -0.88 9.19
N GLY A 69 12.60 -1.54 9.35
CA GLY A 69 11.80 -2.04 8.23
C GLY A 69 11.13 -0.93 7.44
N LEU A 70 10.73 0.17 8.07
CA LEU A 70 10.24 1.36 7.38
C LEU A 70 11.35 2.01 6.53
N HIS A 71 12.55 2.18 7.08
CA HIS A 71 13.70 2.71 6.32
C HIS A 71 14.08 1.79 5.14
N GLN A 72 14.10 0.47 5.36
CA GLN A 72 14.32 -0.52 4.30
C GLN A 72 13.23 -0.43 3.21
N LEU A 73 11.96 -0.25 3.58
CA LEU A 73 10.87 -0.10 2.63
C LEU A 73 10.96 1.22 1.85
N ILE A 74 11.23 2.35 2.52
CA ILE A 74 11.42 3.67 1.87
C ILE A 74 12.57 3.61 0.86
N ALA A 75 13.65 2.89 1.16
CA ALA A 75 14.79 2.69 0.25
C ALA A 75 14.44 1.90 -1.03
N LEU A 76 13.31 1.17 -1.08
CA LEU A 76 12.80 0.54 -2.30
C LEU A 76 12.00 1.50 -3.19
N GLN A 77 11.80 2.74 -2.74
CA GLN A 77 11.04 3.82 -3.41
C GLN A 77 9.61 3.42 -3.83
N PRO A 78 8.74 3.02 -2.88
CA PRO A 78 7.33 2.81 -3.16
C PRO A 78 6.61 4.11 -3.50
N ASN A 79 5.73 4.09 -4.50
CA ASN A 79 4.88 5.21 -4.90
C ASN A 79 3.67 5.39 -3.99
N LEU A 80 3.37 4.39 -3.15
CA LEU A 80 2.32 4.37 -2.13
C LEU A 80 2.73 3.37 -1.05
N VAL A 81 2.47 3.68 0.23
CA VAL A 81 2.43 2.67 1.30
C VAL A 81 0.98 2.44 1.73
N VAL A 82 0.63 1.17 1.93
CA VAL A 82 -0.65 0.71 2.48
C VAL A 82 -0.38 0.14 3.86
N CYS A 83 -1.10 0.62 4.87
CA CYS A 83 -1.08 0.02 6.20
C CYS A 83 -2.39 -0.72 6.47
N ALA A 84 -2.33 -2.03 6.69
CA ALA A 84 -3.49 -2.87 6.97
C ALA A 84 -3.95 -2.85 8.45
N GLY A 85 -3.68 -1.76 9.16
CA GLY A 85 -4.11 -1.52 10.53
C GLY A 85 -3.15 -2.00 11.62
N ASP A 86 -3.57 -1.76 12.85
CA ASP A 86 -2.80 -1.92 14.10
C ASP A 86 -1.53 -1.06 14.08
N MET A 87 -1.76 0.22 13.80
CA MET A 87 -0.77 1.29 13.84
C MET A 87 -0.43 1.65 15.30
N VAL A 88 -1.42 1.73 16.19
CA VAL A 88 -1.26 2.01 17.62
C VAL A 88 -1.74 0.83 18.49
N ALA A 89 -1.43 0.89 19.80
CA ALA A 89 -1.73 -0.15 20.78
C ALA A 89 -2.91 0.22 21.71
N GLY A 90 -4.01 0.71 21.13
CA GLY A 90 -5.27 0.90 21.85
C GLY A 90 -5.99 -0.43 22.14
N GLN A 91 -7.32 -0.38 22.28
CA GLN A 91 -8.15 -1.50 22.73
C GLN A 91 -7.88 -1.91 24.18
N LYS A 92 -7.67 -0.93 25.08
CA LYS A 92 -7.51 -1.16 26.52
C LYS A 92 -8.37 -0.19 27.33
N HIS A 93 -9.24 -0.72 28.19
CA HIS A 93 -10.05 0.08 29.11
C HIS A 93 -9.17 0.91 30.06
N GLY A 94 -9.61 2.12 30.37
CA GLY A 94 -8.88 3.06 31.24
C GLY A 94 -7.80 3.90 30.53
N LEU A 95 -7.57 3.71 29.22
CA LEU A 95 -6.74 4.65 28.46
C LEU A 95 -7.41 6.03 28.39
N THR A 96 -6.70 7.05 28.86
CA THR A 96 -7.15 8.45 28.83
C THR A 96 -7.03 9.06 27.43
N ARG A 97 -7.75 10.16 27.17
CA ARG A 97 -7.61 10.95 25.94
C ARG A 97 -6.15 11.30 25.64
N GLN A 98 -5.40 11.75 26.64
CA GLN A 98 -3.99 12.13 26.51
C GLN A 98 -3.09 10.94 26.11
N GLN A 99 -3.31 9.75 26.69
CA GLN A 99 -2.56 8.54 26.32
C GLN A 99 -2.88 8.10 24.89
N LEU A 100 -4.16 8.11 24.50
CA LEU A 100 -4.59 7.81 23.14
C LEU A 100 -3.97 8.78 22.13
N ASP A 101 -4.07 10.08 22.39
CA ASP A 101 -3.50 11.12 21.52
C ASP A 101 -1.96 10.98 21.42
N ALA A 102 -1.27 10.67 22.52
CA ALA A 102 0.18 10.45 22.53
C ALA A 102 0.62 9.20 21.75
N MET A 103 -0.19 8.14 21.69
CA MET A 103 0.09 7.00 20.81
C MET A 103 0.01 7.42 19.33
N TRP A 104 -1.00 8.21 18.96
CA TRP A 104 -1.14 8.73 17.59
C TRP A 104 -0.03 9.75 17.23
N SER A 105 0.43 10.58 18.16
CA SER A 105 1.61 11.43 17.96
C SER A 105 2.89 10.61 17.75
N SER A 106 3.04 9.48 18.46
CA SER A 106 4.17 8.57 18.25
C SER A 106 4.12 7.88 16.89
N PHE A 107 2.93 7.46 16.45
CA PHE A 107 2.71 6.95 15.09
C PHE A 107 3.08 7.98 14.02
N GLU A 108 2.69 9.25 14.22
CA GLU A 108 3.02 10.31 13.29
C GLU A 108 4.54 10.53 13.18
N ALA A 109 5.23 10.68 14.31
CA ALA A 109 6.67 10.88 14.35
C ALA A 109 7.46 9.66 13.81
N THR A 110 6.98 8.44 14.06
CA THR A 110 7.69 7.20 13.71
C THR A 110 7.43 6.72 12.28
N VAL A 111 6.21 6.92 11.75
CA VAL A 111 5.77 6.28 10.50
C VAL A 111 5.34 7.31 9.45
N LEU A 112 4.40 8.20 9.79
CA LEU A 112 3.81 9.10 8.81
C LEU A 112 4.77 10.24 8.40
N HIS A 113 5.55 10.78 9.33
CA HIS A 113 6.48 11.86 9.06
C HIS A 113 7.68 11.43 8.18
N PRO A 114 8.35 10.27 8.40
CA PRO A 114 9.34 9.75 7.45
C PRO A 114 8.78 9.49 6.05
N LEU A 115 7.55 8.98 5.93
CA LEU A 115 6.89 8.79 4.63
C LEU A 115 6.62 10.13 3.92
N ARG A 116 6.11 11.14 4.65
CA ARG A 116 5.94 12.52 4.13
C ARG A 116 7.26 13.15 3.68
N ILE A 117 8.35 12.99 4.44
CA ILE A 117 9.70 13.47 4.05
C ILE A 117 10.15 12.81 2.74
N ALA A 118 9.89 11.51 2.57
CA ALA A 118 10.20 10.78 1.35
C ALA A 118 9.25 11.07 0.17
N GLY A 119 8.21 11.89 0.37
CA GLY A 119 7.18 12.18 -0.65
C GLY A 119 6.22 11.02 -0.94
N ILE A 120 6.11 10.06 -0.01
CA ILE A 120 5.35 8.81 -0.19
C ILE A 120 4.00 8.90 0.53
N PRO A 121 2.86 8.83 -0.19
CA PRO A 121 1.53 8.76 0.43
C PRO A 121 1.34 7.52 1.30
N LEU A 122 0.47 7.65 2.32
CA LEU A 122 0.06 6.52 3.17
C LEU A 122 -1.45 6.33 3.09
N LEU A 123 -1.88 5.11 2.77
CA LEU A 123 -3.26 4.63 2.77
C LEU A 123 -3.50 3.79 4.04
N PRO A 124 -4.11 4.36 5.10
CA PRO A 124 -4.38 3.66 6.35
C PRO A 124 -5.69 2.87 6.33
N THR A 125 -5.66 1.69 6.91
CA THR A 125 -6.84 0.90 7.34
C THR A 125 -6.88 0.90 8.86
N ILE A 126 -8.07 0.90 9.48
CA ILE A 126 -8.20 0.87 10.94
C ILE A 126 -8.16 -0.57 11.46
N GLY A 127 -7.19 -0.88 12.32
CA GLY A 127 -7.06 -2.15 13.02
C GLY A 127 -7.90 -2.25 14.29
N ASN A 128 -7.89 -3.43 14.92
CA ASN A 128 -8.70 -3.63 16.13
C ASN A 128 -8.10 -2.89 17.33
N HIS A 129 -6.77 -2.76 17.41
CA HIS A 129 -6.09 -1.94 18.41
C HIS A 129 -6.14 -0.44 18.08
N ASP A 130 -6.33 -0.05 16.83
CA ASP A 130 -6.52 1.36 16.45
C ASP A 130 -7.87 1.91 16.93
N GLY A 131 -8.95 1.11 16.76
CA GLY A 131 -10.29 1.52 17.17
C GLY A 131 -11.39 0.56 16.76
N SER A 132 -11.46 -0.62 17.38
CA SER A 132 -12.60 -1.54 17.19
C SER A 132 -13.93 -0.95 17.74
N PRO A 133 -15.11 -1.38 17.24
CA PRO A 133 -16.40 -0.74 17.53
C PRO A 133 -16.77 -0.62 19.02
N GLY A 134 -16.32 -1.55 19.87
CA GLY A 134 -16.55 -1.51 21.33
C GLY A 134 -15.73 -0.45 22.08
N PHE A 135 -14.73 0.15 21.44
CA PHE A 135 -13.75 1.04 22.06
C PHE A 135 -13.94 2.47 21.57
N LYS A 136 -14.96 3.15 22.12
CA LYS A 136 -15.37 4.50 21.69
C LYS A 136 -14.24 5.53 21.81
N ALA A 137 -13.47 5.52 22.89
CA ALA A 137 -12.41 6.50 23.13
C ALA A 137 -11.31 6.43 22.06
N ASP A 138 -10.93 5.21 21.70
CA ASP A 138 -9.96 4.84 20.66
C ASP A 138 -10.49 5.24 19.27
N ARG A 139 -11.76 4.95 18.95
CA ARG A 139 -12.41 5.41 17.70
C ARG A 139 -12.54 6.93 17.60
N ASP A 140 -12.73 7.62 18.72
CA ASP A 140 -12.70 9.07 18.73
C ASP A 140 -11.25 9.60 18.61
N ALA A 141 -10.23 8.85 19.03
CA ALA A 141 -8.83 9.19 18.81
C ALA A 141 -8.43 9.04 17.33
N VAL A 142 -8.84 7.94 16.70
CA VAL A 142 -8.75 7.72 15.25
C VAL A 142 -9.32 8.92 14.47
N ARG A 143 -10.50 9.43 14.86
CA ARG A 143 -11.07 10.65 14.25
C ARG A 143 -10.23 11.90 14.51
N ARG A 144 -9.87 12.16 15.78
CA ARG A 144 -9.06 13.33 16.17
C ARG A 144 -7.74 13.40 15.41
N PHE A 145 -7.09 12.25 15.19
CA PHE A 145 -5.82 12.18 14.47
C PHE A 145 -6.00 12.34 12.96
N TRP A 146 -6.83 11.51 12.32
CA TRP A 146 -6.88 11.44 10.85
C TRP A 146 -7.68 12.56 10.19
N MET A 147 -8.75 13.09 10.81
CA MET A 147 -9.62 14.07 10.14
C MET A 147 -8.91 15.40 9.81
N PRO A 148 -8.11 16.02 10.70
CA PRO A 148 -7.40 17.27 10.39
C PRO A 148 -6.37 17.14 9.26
N ILE A 149 -5.77 15.96 9.10
CA ILE A 149 -4.69 15.69 8.13
C ILE A 149 -5.18 15.05 6.82
N ARG A 150 -6.50 14.84 6.63
CA ARG A 150 -7.04 14.11 5.46
C ARG A 150 -6.59 14.68 4.11
N SER A 151 -6.46 16.00 3.99
CA SER A 151 -5.96 16.67 2.77
C SER A 151 -4.42 16.64 2.62
N GLN A 152 -3.69 16.15 3.61
CA GLN A 152 -2.23 16.23 3.72
C GLN A 152 -1.53 14.86 3.62
N ILE A 153 -2.29 13.77 3.38
CA ILE A 153 -1.76 12.40 3.28
C ILE A 153 -1.56 11.91 1.84
N GLY A 154 -1.83 12.77 0.84
CA GLY A 154 -1.53 12.51 -0.57
C GLY A 154 -2.40 11.45 -1.23
N LEU A 155 -3.68 11.35 -0.83
CA LEU A 155 -4.63 10.36 -1.36
C LEU A 155 -5.71 10.99 -2.25
N ASP A 156 -5.93 10.41 -3.42
CA ASP A 156 -6.92 10.81 -4.41
C ASP A 156 -8.29 10.17 -4.11
N PHE A 157 -9.03 10.75 -3.16
CA PHE A 157 -10.32 10.23 -2.70
C PHE A 157 -11.43 10.23 -3.75
N ILE A 158 -12.16 9.13 -3.83
CA ILE A 158 -13.41 8.96 -4.60
C ILE A 158 -14.61 9.21 -3.66
N ASP A 159 -14.66 8.48 -2.55
CA ASP A 159 -15.61 8.69 -1.44
C ASP A 159 -14.84 8.69 -0.12
N ALA A 160 -14.93 9.79 0.63
CA ALA A 160 -14.32 9.98 1.94
C ALA A 160 -15.34 10.31 3.04
N SER A 161 -16.61 9.97 2.82
CA SER A 161 -17.75 10.31 3.70
C SER A 161 -17.66 9.66 5.09
N GLN A 162 -17.00 8.50 5.21
CA GLN A 162 -16.79 7.76 6.46
C GLN A 162 -15.30 7.54 6.78
N PHE A 163 -14.42 8.36 6.18
CA PHE A 163 -12.99 8.37 6.47
C PHE A 163 -12.74 8.70 7.97
N PRO A 164 -11.81 8.02 8.66
CA PRO A 164 -10.85 7.03 8.14
C PRO A 164 -11.32 5.57 8.19
N PHE A 165 -12.56 5.27 8.60
CA PHE A 165 -13.02 3.91 8.86
C PHE A 165 -13.34 3.12 7.59
N HIS A 166 -14.06 3.73 6.65
CA HIS A 166 -14.22 3.18 5.30
C HIS A 166 -14.32 4.30 4.27
N TYR A 167 -13.65 4.11 3.14
CA TYR A 167 -13.47 5.11 2.09
C TYR A 167 -12.87 4.46 0.82
N THR A 168 -12.87 5.18 -0.30
CA THR A 168 -12.27 4.74 -1.57
C THR A 168 -11.33 5.78 -2.16
N VAL A 169 -10.25 5.33 -2.82
CA VAL A 169 -9.26 6.20 -3.49
C VAL A 169 -8.86 5.64 -4.87
N SER A 170 -8.44 6.52 -5.78
CA SER A 170 -8.03 6.22 -7.16
C SER A 170 -6.52 6.43 -7.36
N GLN A 171 -5.69 5.76 -6.58
CA GLN A 171 -4.26 6.05 -6.51
C GLN A 171 -3.46 5.36 -7.64
N GLN A 172 -2.73 6.15 -8.44
CA GLN A 172 -1.82 5.66 -9.50
C GLN A 172 -2.51 4.72 -10.54
N GLY A 173 -3.79 4.99 -10.86
CA GLY A 173 -4.60 4.17 -11.77
C GLY A 173 -5.16 2.88 -11.17
N LEU A 174 -4.95 2.64 -9.87
CA LEU A 174 -5.51 1.55 -9.10
C LEU A 174 -6.71 2.05 -8.27
N PHE A 175 -7.77 1.24 -8.20
CA PHE A 175 -8.88 1.47 -7.29
C PHE A 175 -8.62 0.77 -5.96
N TRP A 176 -8.76 1.49 -4.86
CA TRP A 176 -8.65 0.94 -3.51
C TRP A 176 -9.94 1.19 -2.73
N LEU A 177 -10.44 0.14 -2.10
CA LEU A 177 -11.53 0.21 -1.13
C LEU A 177 -11.00 -0.19 0.25
N ILE A 178 -11.17 0.71 1.21
CA ILE A 178 -10.83 0.49 2.61
C ILE A 178 -12.14 0.28 3.36
N TRP A 179 -12.22 -0.79 4.15
CA TRP A 179 -13.37 -1.08 4.98
C TRP A 179 -13.00 -1.29 6.46
N ASP A 180 -13.97 -1.10 7.34
CA ASP A 180 -13.78 -1.11 8.80
C ASP A 180 -13.79 -2.55 9.35
N ALA A 181 -12.85 -3.35 8.86
CA ALA A 181 -12.56 -4.69 9.36
C ALA A 181 -11.76 -4.67 10.68
N SER A 182 -12.00 -3.69 11.55
CA SER A 182 -11.47 -3.61 12.92
C SER A 182 -12.19 -4.55 13.90
N SER A 183 -13.14 -5.35 13.41
CA SER A 183 -13.85 -6.40 14.16
C SER A 183 -14.30 -7.53 13.22
N ALA A 184 -14.76 -8.64 13.78
CA ALA A 184 -15.16 -9.84 13.04
C ALA A 184 -16.45 -9.71 12.20
N HIS A 185 -17.02 -8.52 12.05
CA HIS A 185 -18.25 -8.28 11.29
C HIS A 185 -18.18 -6.95 10.53
N ILE A 186 -18.55 -6.98 9.25
CA ILE A 186 -18.74 -5.78 8.43
C ILE A 186 -20.24 -5.47 8.40
N PRO A 187 -20.71 -4.33 8.93
CA PRO A 187 -22.13 -4.00 8.98
C PRO A 187 -22.78 -3.88 7.59
N ASP A 188 -24.06 -4.26 7.48
CA ASP A 188 -24.75 -4.37 6.18
C ASP A 188 -24.80 -3.05 5.39
N ASN A 189 -24.92 -1.90 6.06
CA ASN A 189 -24.86 -0.59 5.38
C ASN A 189 -23.50 -0.34 4.72
N GLN A 190 -22.41 -0.84 5.32
CA GLN A 190 -21.06 -0.78 4.77
C GLN A 190 -20.86 -1.78 3.62
N LEU A 191 -21.56 -2.93 3.64
CA LEU A 191 -21.58 -3.88 2.52
C LEU A 191 -22.37 -3.35 1.32
N ILE A 192 -23.50 -2.69 1.57
CA ILE A 192 -24.27 -1.99 0.53
C ILE A 192 -23.42 -0.88 -0.10
N TRP A 193 -22.80 -0.04 0.73
CA TRP A 193 -21.85 0.98 0.27
C TRP A 193 -20.70 0.37 -0.55
N ALA A 194 -20.05 -0.68 -0.05
CA ALA A 194 -18.93 -1.32 -0.75
C ALA A 194 -19.35 -1.91 -2.10
N LYS A 195 -20.56 -2.49 -2.20
CA LYS A 195 -21.12 -2.96 -3.47
C LYS A 195 -21.35 -1.82 -4.46
N HIS A 196 -21.87 -0.67 -4.03
CA HIS A 196 -22.01 0.51 -4.89
C HIS A 196 -20.65 1.08 -5.34
N GLN A 197 -19.68 1.13 -4.43
CA GLN A 197 -18.32 1.59 -4.73
C GLN A 197 -17.60 0.68 -5.74
N LEU A 198 -17.67 -0.64 -5.55
CA LEU A 198 -17.07 -1.63 -6.45
C LEU A 198 -17.71 -1.65 -7.84
N ALA A 199 -19.02 -1.36 -7.94
CA ALA A 199 -19.73 -1.19 -9.21
C ALA A 199 -19.52 0.19 -9.88
N SER A 200 -18.82 1.13 -9.23
CA SER A 200 -18.65 2.49 -9.73
C SER A 200 -17.80 2.56 -11.00
N SER A 201 -17.98 3.62 -11.80
CA SER A 201 -17.15 3.87 -12.99
C SER A 201 -15.68 4.20 -12.67
N ALA A 202 -15.35 4.54 -11.41
CA ALA A 202 -13.97 4.66 -10.95
C ALA A 202 -13.35 3.26 -10.74
N SER A 203 -14.09 2.35 -10.10
CA SER A 203 -13.65 0.97 -9.87
C SER A 203 -13.55 0.16 -11.16
N THR A 204 -14.57 0.19 -12.02
CA THR A 204 -14.60 -0.65 -13.23
C THR A 204 -13.54 -0.29 -14.25
N ARG A 205 -13.15 0.99 -14.37
CA ARG A 205 -12.11 1.49 -15.29
C ARG A 205 -10.67 1.46 -14.72
N ALA A 206 -10.48 1.15 -13.44
CA ALA A 206 -9.14 1.06 -12.87
C ALA A 206 -8.37 -0.15 -13.42
N ALA A 207 -7.03 -0.03 -13.50
CA ALA A 207 -6.18 -1.11 -14.01
C ALA A 207 -6.16 -2.35 -13.09
N ALA A 208 -6.46 -2.14 -11.80
CA ALA A 208 -6.73 -3.18 -10.81
C ALA A 208 -7.52 -2.61 -9.63
N ARG A 209 -8.15 -3.51 -8.87
CA ARG A 209 -9.04 -3.23 -7.73
C ARG A 209 -8.54 -3.98 -6.51
N PHE A 210 -8.25 -3.27 -5.44
CA PHE A 210 -7.78 -3.84 -4.17
C PHE A 210 -8.74 -3.50 -3.03
N VAL A 211 -8.97 -4.46 -2.14
CA VAL A 211 -9.72 -4.25 -0.90
C VAL A 211 -8.77 -4.43 0.28
N VAL A 212 -8.81 -3.50 1.24
CA VAL A 212 -7.96 -3.52 2.44
C VAL A 212 -8.82 -3.49 3.69
N GLY A 213 -8.54 -4.40 4.61
CA GLY A 213 -9.22 -4.53 5.89
C GLY A 213 -8.36 -5.30 6.88
N HIS A 214 -8.36 -4.90 8.15
CA HIS A 214 -7.44 -5.47 9.13
C HIS A 214 -7.69 -6.97 9.40
N LEU A 215 -8.91 -7.38 9.78
CA LEU A 215 -9.22 -8.80 9.97
C LEU A 215 -9.31 -9.56 8.62
N PRO A 216 -8.76 -10.78 8.53
CA PRO A 216 -8.81 -11.61 7.34
C PRO A 216 -10.12 -12.39 7.18
N LEU A 217 -10.35 -12.91 5.97
CA LEU A 217 -11.42 -13.87 5.68
C LEU A 217 -11.16 -15.27 6.28
N VAL A 218 -9.91 -15.60 6.62
CA VAL A 218 -9.45 -16.97 6.90
C VAL A 218 -8.32 -16.99 7.93
N GLY A 219 -8.22 -18.06 8.71
CA GLY A 219 -7.11 -18.29 9.62
C GLY A 219 -5.80 -18.60 8.89
N VAL A 220 -4.70 -17.91 9.22
CA VAL A 220 -3.34 -18.31 8.77
C VAL A 220 -2.30 -18.37 9.87
N GLY A 221 -2.45 -17.59 10.95
CA GLY A 221 -1.56 -17.60 12.11
C GLY A 221 -1.92 -18.65 13.16
N GLN A 222 -0.93 -19.17 13.88
CA GLN A 222 -1.17 -20.05 15.04
C GLN A 222 -1.97 -19.34 16.12
N ASN A 223 -2.92 -20.07 16.70
CA ASN A 223 -3.91 -19.60 17.69
C ASN A 223 -4.86 -18.49 17.19
N LYS A 224 -4.80 -18.12 15.91
CA LYS A 224 -5.62 -17.09 15.26
C LYS A 224 -6.70 -17.64 14.32
N ASP A 225 -6.64 -18.91 13.93
CA ASP A 225 -7.72 -19.56 13.15
C ASP A 225 -8.91 -19.92 14.06
N ARG A 226 -9.72 -18.92 14.44
CA ARG A 226 -10.91 -19.03 15.29
C ARG A 226 -11.85 -17.83 15.11
N ALA A 227 -13.12 -18.00 15.47
CA ALA A 227 -14.09 -16.91 15.47
C ALA A 227 -13.61 -15.72 16.33
N GLY A 228 -13.94 -14.50 15.92
CA GLY A 228 -13.47 -13.26 16.56
C GLY A 228 -12.15 -12.71 16.01
N GLU A 229 -11.27 -13.57 15.49
CA GLU A 229 -10.00 -13.17 14.83
C GLU A 229 -10.13 -13.12 13.28
N ILE A 230 -11.28 -13.51 12.75
CA ILE A 230 -11.57 -13.65 11.31
C ILE A 230 -12.97 -13.12 11.02
N LEU A 231 -13.20 -12.60 9.81
CA LEU A 231 -14.49 -12.01 9.43
C LEU A 231 -15.59 -13.08 9.31
N ASN A 232 -16.72 -12.91 9.99
CA ASN A 232 -17.80 -13.89 10.13
C ASN A 232 -18.70 -14.05 8.88
N GLN A 233 -18.49 -13.24 7.83
CA GLN A 233 -19.30 -13.21 6.60
C GLN A 233 -18.51 -13.71 5.37
N GLU A 234 -17.48 -14.55 5.55
CA GLU A 234 -16.40 -14.75 4.58
C GLU A 234 -16.88 -15.16 3.17
N HIS A 235 -17.97 -15.90 3.08
CA HIS A 235 -18.57 -16.32 1.80
C HIS A 235 -19.24 -15.16 1.07
N VAL A 236 -19.94 -14.27 1.78
CA VAL A 236 -20.56 -13.06 1.22
C VAL A 236 -19.47 -12.08 0.77
N LEU A 237 -18.45 -11.88 1.62
CA LEU A 237 -17.35 -10.96 1.36
C LEU A 237 -16.48 -11.43 0.17
N GLN A 238 -16.14 -12.72 0.13
CA GLN A 238 -15.42 -13.30 -1.01
C GLN A 238 -16.25 -13.18 -2.30
N ASN A 239 -17.53 -13.57 -2.28
CA ASN A 239 -18.38 -13.50 -3.47
C ASN A 239 -18.53 -12.06 -3.99
N LEU A 240 -18.68 -11.07 -3.10
CA LEU A 240 -18.72 -9.65 -3.49
C LEU A 240 -17.44 -9.23 -4.21
N MET A 241 -16.28 -9.58 -3.66
CA MET A 241 -14.97 -9.24 -4.24
C MET A 241 -14.71 -9.98 -5.56
N GLU A 242 -15.07 -11.26 -5.67
CA GLU A 242 -14.94 -12.04 -6.90
C GLU A 242 -15.89 -11.54 -8.00
N THR A 243 -17.14 -11.20 -7.67
CA THR A 243 -18.12 -10.61 -8.61
C THR A 243 -17.68 -9.24 -9.11
N ALA A 244 -16.91 -8.51 -8.31
CA ALA A 244 -16.39 -7.18 -8.64
C ALA A 244 -14.99 -7.21 -9.31
N ASN A 245 -14.47 -8.39 -9.67
CA ASN A 245 -13.11 -8.58 -10.17
C ASN A 245 -12.05 -7.85 -9.32
N VAL A 246 -12.09 -8.06 -7.99
CA VAL A 246 -11.05 -7.59 -7.06
C VAL A 246 -9.82 -8.50 -7.18
N ASN A 247 -8.65 -7.88 -7.38
CA ASN A 247 -7.37 -8.58 -7.52
C ASN A 247 -6.98 -9.32 -6.24
N ALA A 248 -6.97 -8.60 -5.13
CA ALA A 248 -6.58 -9.13 -3.83
C ALA A 248 -7.31 -8.45 -2.67
N TYR A 249 -7.54 -9.24 -1.62
CA TYR A 249 -7.82 -8.75 -0.27
C TYR A 249 -6.52 -8.72 0.54
N ILE A 250 -6.18 -7.56 1.10
CA ILE A 250 -4.96 -7.33 1.88
C ILE A 250 -5.35 -7.15 3.36
N SER A 251 -4.71 -7.91 4.27
CA SER A 251 -5.10 -7.94 5.69
C SER A 251 -3.94 -8.21 6.67
N GLY A 252 -4.11 -7.75 7.91
CA GLY A 252 -3.15 -7.77 9.01
C GLY A 252 -3.47 -8.83 10.05
N HIS A 253 -3.49 -8.46 11.33
CA HIS A 253 -4.15 -9.13 12.47
C HIS A 253 -3.61 -10.50 12.92
N HIS A 254 -3.04 -11.29 12.01
CA HIS A 254 -2.47 -12.60 12.29
C HIS A 254 -0.96 -12.57 12.54
N HIS A 255 -0.31 -11.41 12.34
CA HIS A 255 1.13 -11.19 12.52
C HIS A 255 2.01 -12.23 11.78
N ALA A 256 1.51 -12.84 10.70
CA ALA A 256 2.16 -13.95 10.00
C ALA A 256 1.90 -13.89 8.48
N TRP A 257 2.94 -13.62 7.69
CA TRP A 257 2.82 -13.51 6.23
C TRP A 257 2.42 -14.83 5.58
N PHE A 258 1.34 -14.79 4.80
CA PHE A 258 0.97 -15.83 3.86
C PHE A 258 0.19 -15.22 2.69
N SER A 259 0.71 -15.39 1.47
CA SER A 259 -0.01 -15.02 0.25
C SER A 259 -0.49 -16.26 -0.48
N GLY A 260 -1.81 -16.34 -0.66
CA GLY A 260 -2.48 -17.46 -1.29
C GLY A 260 -3.75 -17.06 -2.01
N ARG A 261 -4.47 -18.05 -2.52
CA ARG A 261 -5.73 -17.86 -3.25
C ARG A 261 -6.83 -18.75 -2.69
N ARG A 262 -8.06 -18.24 -2.67
CA ARG A 262 -9.30 -18.98 -2.40
C ARG A 262 -10.28 -18.56 -3.49
N GLY A 263 -10.77 -19.53 -4.28
CA GLY A 263 -11.51 -19.22 -5.50
C GLY A 263 -10.63 -18.43 -6.49
N GLN A 264 -11.15 -17.31 -6.98
CA GLN A 264 -10.44 -16.36 -7.84
C GLN A 264 -9.79 -15.21 -7.05
N LEU A 265 -10.13 -14.99 -5.78
CA LEU A 265 -9.57 -13.91 -4.97
C LEU A 265 -8.20 -14.27 -4.38
N ASP A 266 -7.18 -13.42 -4.61
CA ASP A 266 -5.93 -13.48 -3.87
C ASP A 266 -6.14 -12.96 -2.44
N LEU A 267 -5.57 -13.65 -1.45
CA LEU A 267 -5.56 -13.28 -0.05
C LEU A 267 -4.10 -13.03 0.34
N ILE A 268 -3.75 -11.75 0.52
CA ILE A 268 -2.41 -11.31 0.92
C ILE A 268 -2.47 -11.02 2.42
N GLN A 269 -2.12 -12.01 3.24
CA GLN A 269 -1.92 -11.80 4.66
C GLN A 269 -0.52 -11.24 4.91
N LEU A 270 -0.45 -10.11 5.60
CA LEU A 270 0.80 -9.48 5.98
C LEU A 270 1.34 -10.10 7.29
N GLY A 271 2.66 -10.11 7.42
CA GLY A 271 3.31 -10.31 8.72
C GLY A 271 3.36 -8.99 9.49
N ALA A 272 3.63 -9.06 10.79
CA ALA A 272 3.82 -7.86 11.59
C ALA A 272 5.15 -7.18 11.26
N LEU A 273 5.14 -5.85 11.16
CA LEU A 273 6.35 -5.04 11.20
C LEU A 273 6.73 -4.67 12.65
N GLY A 274 5.75 -4.65 13.55
CA GLY A 274 5.90 -4.38 14.98
C GLY A 274 6.09 -5.63 15.84
N SER A 275 5.40 -5.64 16.99
CA SER A 275 5.57 -6.65 18.03
C SER A 275 4.83 -7.96 17.75
N GLY A 276 5.31 -9.04 18.38
CA GLY A 276 4.63 -10.34 18.41
C GLY A 276 4.37 -11.02 17.06
N PRO A 277 5.34 -11.10 16.11
CA PRO A 277 5.19 -11.94 14.92
C PRO A 277 4.84 -13.38 15.30
N ARG A 278 4.05 -14.06 14.47
CA ARG A 278 3.54 -15.42 14.74
C ARG A 278 4.01 -16.43 13.70
N ARG A 279 3.96 -17.71 14.08
CA ARG A 279 4.09 -18.83 13.13
C ARG A 279 2.80 -18.99 12.34
N LEU A 280 2.92 -19.53 11.12
CA LEU A 280 1.76 -20.01 10.36
C LEU A 280 1.19 -21.29 10.98
N LEU A 281 -0.11 -21.55 10.73
CA LEU A 281 -0.79 -22.79 11.13
C LEU A 281 0.01 -24.06 10.77
N GLN A 282 0.72 -24.03 9.64
CA GLN A 282 1.53 -25.12 9.12
C GLN A 282 2.82 -24.56 8.50
N GLY A 283 3.93 -25.29 8.64
CA GLY A 283 5.26 -24.87 8.21
C GLY A 283 6.25 -24.70 9.37
N GLY A 284 7.55 -24.74 9.07
CA GLY A 284 8.63 -24.73 10.08
C GLY A 284 9.17 -23.34 10.45
N SER A 285 8.93 -22.32 9.62
CA SER A 285 9.53 -20.98 9.75
C SER A 285 9.34 -20.36 11.13
N ALA A 286 10.42 -19.79 11.66
CA ALA A 286 10.37 -18.99 12.87
C ALA A 286 9.60 -17.68 12.61
N PRO A 287 8.89 -17.13 13.62
CA PRO A 287 8.33 -15.79 13.52
C PRO A 287 9.43 -14.74 13.36
N GLN A 288 9.17 -13.72 12.55
CA GLN A 288 10.08 -12.59 12.32
C GLN A 288 9.28 -11.39 11.81
N GLN A 289 9.79 -10.18 12.01
CA GLN A 289 9.21 -8.97 11.43
C GLN A 289 9.37 -8.93 9.91
N THR A 290 8.33 -8.49 9.21
CA THR A 290 8.30 -8.42 7.74
C THR A 290 7.54 -7.20 7.24
N PHE A 291 7.93 -6.71 6.06
CA PHE A 291 7.08 -5.90 5.18
C PHE A 291 7.05 -6.52 3.77
N THR A 292 6.11 -6.12 2.94
CA THR A 292 5.95 -6.64 1.58
C THR A 292 6.01 -5.50 0.55
N LEU A 293 6.60 -5.77 -0.62
CA LEU A 293 6.52 -4.91 -1.80
C LEU A 293 5.68 -5.62 -2.87
N LEU A 294 4.69 -4.91 -3.41
CA LEU A 294 4.09 -5.24 -4.71
C LEU A 294 4.72 -4.37 -5.78
N GLU A 295 5.28 -4.98 -6.82
CA GLU A 295 5.64 -4.31 -8.07
C GLU A 295 4.57 -4.65 -9.12
N ILE A 296 3.78 -3.66 -9.48
CA ILE A 296 2.66 -3.77 -10.42
C ILE A 296 3.09 -3.14 -11.75
N ASN A 297 2.96 -3.91 -12.84
CA ASN A 297 3.14 -3.43 -14.20
C ASN A 297 4.55 -2.95 -14.60
N GLY A 298 5.52 -3.87 -14.46
CA GLY A 298 6.49 -4.08 -15.55
C GLY A 298 5.83 -4.75 -16.77
N PRO A 299 6.57 -5.08 -17.84
CA PRO A 299 6.00 -5.62 -19.08
C PRO A 299 5.15 -6.88 -18.85
N GLY A 300 3.91 -6.86 -19.37
CA GLY A 300 2.99 -8.01 -19.37
C GLY A 300 1.81 -7.96 -18.38
N ASN A 301 1.53 -6.82 -17.72
CA ASN A 301 0.39 -6.62 -16.79
C ASN A 301 0.38 -7.64 -15.63
N ARG A 302 1.42 -7.58 -14.77
CA ARG A 302 1.70 -8.57 -13.71
C ARG A 302 1.93 -7.91 -12.36
N ILE A 303 1.54 -8.63 -11.31
CA ILE A 303 1.99 -8.39 -9.92
C ILE A 303 3.25 -9.23 -9.70
N THR A 304 4.31 -8.62 -9.18
CA THR A 304 5.39 -9.29 -8.46
C THR A 304 5.26 -8.98 -6.97
N GLU A 305 5.22 -9.98 -6.11
CA GLU A 305 5.11 -9.84 -4.66
C GLU A 305 6.38 -10.37 -3.98
N THR A 306 7.05 -9.49 -3.24
CA THR A 306 8.30 -9.77 -2.52
C THR A 306 8.16 -9.35 -1.06
N THR A 307 8.17 -10.32 -0.13
CA THR A 307 8.18 -10.06 1.31
C THR A 307 9.60 -10.09 1.83
N TYR A 308 9.97 -9.13 2.67
CA TYR A 308 11.32 -8.94 3.20
C TYR A 308 11.38 -9.27 4.68
N SER A 309 12.48 -9.91 5.09
CA SER A 309 12.84 -10.10 6.50
C SER A 309 13.51 -8.83 7.02
N VAL A 310 12.89 -8.13 7.97
CA VAL A 310 13.42 -6.85 8.50
C VAL A 310 14.82 -7.02 9.08
N ALA A 311 15.01 -8.09 9.85
CA ALA A 311 16.27 -8.40 10.53
C ALA A 311 17.48 -8.59 9.57
N THR A 312 17.23 -8.92 8.30
CA THR A 312 18.29 -9.14 7.29
C THR A 312 18.24 -8.15 6.11
N GLY A 313 17.14 -7.42 5.95
CA GLY A 313 16.86 -6.59 4.77
C GLY A 313 16.67 -7.39 3.46
N ARG A 314 16.56 -8.72 3.53
CA ARG A 314 16.53 -9.60 2.35
C ARG A 314 15.13 -10.18 2.06
N PRO A 315 14.80 -10.42 0.78
CA PRO A 315 13.61 -11.20 0.41
C PRO A 315 13.54 -12.56 1.09
N LEU A 316 12.36 -12.93 1.58
CA LEU A 316 12.04 -14.28 2.03
C LEU A 316 11.76 -15.19 0.82
N PRO A 317 12.33 -16.40 0.78
CA PRO A 317 12.11 -17.32 -0.33
C PRO A 317 10.69 -17.87 -0.30
N TRP A 318 9.94 -17.74 -1.40
CA TRP A 318 8.56 -18.24 -1.51
C TRP A 318 8.39 -19.75 -1.26
N SER A 319 9.49 -20.52 -1.29
CA SER A 319 9.53 -21.92 -0.88
C SER A 319 9.38 -22.16 0.63
N SER A 320 9.57 -21.14 1.48
CA SER A 320 9.38 -21.27 2.94
C SER A 320 7.91 -21.27 3.36
N LEU A 321 7.03 -20.67 2.55
CA LEU A 321 5.58 -20.82 2.72
C LEU A 321 5.16 -22.23 2.26
N PRO A 322 4.29 -22.95 2.99
CA PRO A 322 3.79 -24.24 2.53
C PRO A 322 2.97 -24.07 1.23
N SER A 323 3.03 -25.05 0.33
CA SER A 323 2.33 -24.98 -0.98
C SER A 323 0.81 -24.92 -0.87
N THR A 324 0.25 -25.44 0.23
CA THR A 324 -1.14 -25.25 0.63
C THR A 324 -1.21 -25.06 2.14
N LEU A 325 -2.17 -24.27 2.62
CA LEU A 325 -2.45 -24.10 4.05
C LEU A 325 -3.84 -24.65 4.37
N LYS A 326 -3.95 -25.59 5.31
CA LYS A 326 -5.23 -26.05 5.85
C LYS A 326 -5.68 -25.12 6.97
N THR A 327 -6.94 -24.69 6.91
CA THR A 327 -7.60 -23.76 7.86
C THR A 327 -8.96 -24.34 8.25
N ARG A 328 -9.60 -23.82 9.30
CA ARG A 328 -10.98 -24.19 9.67
C ARG A 328 -12.00 -23.89 8.57
N ARG A 329 -11.68 -22.97 7.65
CA ARG A 329 -12.53 -22.53 6.51
C ARG A 329 -12.12 -23.16 5.17
N GLY A 330 -11.40 -24.29 5.22
CA GLY A 330 -10.93 -25.03 4.07
C GLY A 330 -9.45 -24.77 3.76
N ARG A 331 -9.06 -24.93 2.49
CA ARG A 331 -7.66 -24.91 2.04
C ARG A 331 -7.35 -23.67 1.22
N LEU A 332 -6.27 -22.97 1.57
CA LEU A 332 -5.64 -21.97 0.72
C LEU A 332 -4.58 -22.63 -0.15
N LEU A 333 -4.47 -22.21 -1.41
CA LEU A 333 -3.33 -22.54 -2.27
C LEU A 333 -2.31 -21.40 -2.18
N ARG A 334 -1.02 -21.69 -2.04
CA ARG A 334 0.01 -20.64 -2.03
C ARG A 334 0.08 -19.97 -3.42
N ASN A 335 0.22 -18.64 -3.42
CA ASN A 335 0.39 -17.88 -4.66
C ASN A 335 1.73 -18.17 -5.33
N ARG A 336 1.88 -17.62 -6.54
CA ARG A 336 3.20 -17.43 -7.18
C ARG A 336 3.69 -16.02 -6.86
N SER A 337 5.01 -15.87 -6.71
CA SER A 337 5.67 -14.57 -6.54
C SER A 337 5.34 -13.62 -7.69
N GLN A 338 5.27 -14.12 -8.91
CA GLN A 338 4.80 -13.37 -10.08
C GLN A 338 3.52 -13.98 -10.67
N ARG A 339 2.50 -13.15 -10.86
CA ARG A 339 1.17 -13.58 -11.36
C ARG A 339 0.48 -12.49 -12.18
N PRO A 340 -0.47 -12.82 -13.08
CA PRO A 340 -1.20 -11.81 -13.86
C PRO A 340 -2.01 -10.88 -12.96
N LEU A 341 -2.14 -9.62 -13.40
CA LEU A 341 -3.10 -8.67 -12.85
C LEU A 341 -4.48 -8.99 -13.46
N ASN A 342 -5.25 -9.86 -12.81
CA ASN A 342 -6.59 -10.27 -13.28
C ASN A 342 -7.57 -9.08 -13.19
N GLY A 343 -8.26 -8.73 -14.28
CA GLY A 343 -9.12 -7.53 -14.36
C GLY A 343 -10.59 -7.85 -14.63
#